data_AF-A0A3D4UPK9-F1
#
_entry.id   AF-A0A3D4UPK9-F1
#
_cell.length_a   1.000
_cell.length_b   1.000
_cell.length_c   1.000
_cell.angle_alpha   90.00
_cell.angle_beta   90.00
_cell.angle_gamma   90.00
#
_symmetry.space_group_name_H-M   'P 1'
#
loop_
_entity.id
_entity.type
_entity.pdbx_description
1 polymer ?
#
loop_
_entity_poly.entity_id
_entity_poly.type
_entity_poly.pdbx_seq_one_letter_code
_entity_poly.pdbx_strand_id
1 'polypeptide(L)'
;MMVDLKTGFLVGAKPKRQQTVELIFTGIGPVITMGVLLVIVVGNQAKFGVPIGPGTDTSAPQAQALQAVITGVQGGAMPYALYGAGALIGALLGLGAFSGLGVLVGLSMYLPFAYIATYGIGCVVNMSVSKLKGASWAEEWGVPMAAGFIVGDAVLALGVNAIVLIAG
;
A
#
# COMPACT_ATOMS: atom_id res chain seq x y z
N MET A 1 11.19 7.70 -0.48
CA MET A 1 12.56 8.12 -0.82
C MET A 1 13.02 9.42 -0.16
N MET A 2 12.44 10.59 -0.45
CA MET A 2 12.91 11.86 0.17
C MET A 2 12.72 11.86 1.71
N VAL A 3 11.63 11.24 2.17
CA VAL A 3 11.37 11.04 3.60
C VAL A 3 12.37 10.07 4.20
N ASP A 4 12.67 8.94 3.55
CA ASP A 4 13.59 7.91 4.07
C ASP A 4 15.02 8.40 4.26
N LEU A 5 15.52 9.24 3.34
CA LEU A 5 16.84 9.88 3.49
C LEU A 5 16.85 10.88 4.66
N LYS A 6 15.73 11.57 4.90
CA LYS A 6 15.57 12.50 6.02
C LYS A 6 15.46 11.75 7.34
N THR A 7 14.65 10.69 7.41
CA THR A 7 14.51 9.85 8.59
C THR A 7 15.83 9.16 8.93
N GLY A 8 16.51 8.63 7.91
CA GLY A 8 17.84 8.05 8.02
C GLY A 8 18.86 9.03 8.60
N PHE A 9 18.89 10.28 8.11
CA PHE A 9 19.73 11.32 8.67
C PHE A 9 19.42 11.63 10.14
N LEU A 10 18.13 11.68 10.51
CA LEU A 10 17.68 11.94 11.89
C LEU A 10 18.09 10.83 12.87
N VAL A 11 18.19 9.58 12.40
CA VAL A 11 18.69 8.45 13.21
C VAL A 11 20.22 8.24 13.09
N GLY A 12 20.95 9.20 12.51
CA GLY A 12 22.41 9.21 12.46
C GLY A 12 23.04 8.55 11.22
N ALA A 13 22.25 8.14 10.23
CA ALA A 13 22.76 7.61 8.97
C ALA A 13 23.31 8.73 8.06
N LYS A 14 24.27 8.37 7.19
CA LYS A 14 24.81 9.29 6.17
C LYS A 14 23.99 9.17 4.87
N PRO A 15 23.26 10.21 4.42
CA PRO A 15 22.35 10.13 3.26
C PRO A 15 23.02 9.61 1.99
N LYS A 16 24.27 10.03 1.73
CA LYS A 16 25.05 9.56 0.58
C LYS A 16 25.25 8.04 0.57
N ARG A 17 25.52 7.44 1.74
CA ARG A 17 25.71 5.99 1.85
C ARG A 17 24.40 5.24 1.72
N GLN A 18 23.33 5.77 2.31
CA GLN A 18 21.99 5.19 2.21
C GLN A 18 21.52 5.13 0.76
N GLN A 19 21.67 6.22 -0.01
CA GLN A 19 21.28 6.25 -1.42
C GLN A 19 22.09 5.27 -2.28
N THR A 20 23.39 5.12 -2.04
CA THR A 20 24.21 4.13 -2.76
C THR A 20 23.75 2.71 -2.48
N VAL A 21 23.47 2.38 -1.22
CA VAL A 21 22.97 1.05 -0.82
C VAL A 21 21.59 0.81 -1.43
N GLU A 22 20.67 1.76 -1.30
CA GLU A 22 19.34 1.67 -1.91
C GLU A 22 19.44 1.43 -3.42
N LEU A 23 20.29 2.16 -4.14
CA LEU A 23 20.47 1.98 -5.58
C LEU A 23 21.02 0.59 -5.95
N ILE A 24 22.02 0.09 -5.21
CA ILE A 24 22.62 -1.23 -5.44
C ILE A 24 21.58 -2.35 -5.22
N PHE A 25 20.77 -2.24 -4.17
CA PHE A 25 19.82 -3.29 -3.78
C PHE A 25 18.40 -3.09 -4.33
N THR A 26 18.12 -1.98 -5.03
CA THR A 26 16.80 -1.68 -5.60
C THR A 26 16.28 -2.83 -6.48
N GLY A 27 17.16 -3.51 -7.20
CA GLY A 27 16.79 -4.63 -8.08
C GLY A 27 16.23 -5.86 -7.35
N ILE A 28 16.54 -6.05 -6.06
CA ILE A 28 16.06 -7.21 -5.29
C ILE A 28 14.54 -7.12 -5.08
N GLY A 29 14.03 -5.92 -4.80
CA GLY A 29 12.61 -5.69 -4.51
C GLY A 29 11.69 -6.21 -5.62
N PRO A 30 11.87 -5.77 -6.88
CA PRO A 30 11.09 -6.27 -8.02
C PRO A 30 11.20 -7.78 -8.20
N VAL A 31 12.38 -8.38 -8.05
CA VAL A 31 12.56 -9.83 -8.22
C VAL A 31 11.76 -10.61 -7.18
N ILE A 32 11.87 -10.23 -5.90
CA ILE A 32 11.10 -10.87 -4.82
C ILE A 32 9.61 -10.66 -5.02
N THR A 33 9.20 -9.43 -5.34
CA THR A 33 7.78 -9.08 -5.55
C THR A 33 7.17 -9.89 -6.69
N MET A 34 7.90 -10.02 -7.81
CA MET A 34 7.46 -10.86 -8.92
C MET A 34 7.36 -12.33 -8.54
N GLY A 35 8.33 -12.87 -7.78
CA GLY A 35 8.27 -14.24 -7.27
C GLY A 35 7.04 -14.49 -6.39
N VAL A 36 6.77 -13.58 -5.45
CA VAL A 36 5.59 -13.65 -4.57
C VAL A 36 4.28 -13.55 -5.37
N LEU A 37 4.21 -12.63 -6.33
CA LEU A 37 3.04 -12.49 -7.19
C LEU A 37 2.77 -13.78 -7.98
N LEU A 38 3.79 -14.45 -8.50
CA LEU A 38 3.61 -15.73 -9.20
C LEU A 38 3.04 -16.81 -8.28
N VAL A 39 3.53 -16.92 -7.04
CA VAL A 39 3.00 -17.87 -6.05
C VAL A 39 1.52 -17.60 -5.78
N ILE A 40 1.15 -16.33 -5.59
CA ILE A 40 -0.24 -15.92 -5.36
C ILE A 40 -1.11 -16.21 -6.58
N VAL A 41 -0.64 -15.86 -7.78
CA VAL A 41 -1.37 -16.08 -9.04
C VAL A 41 -1.64 -17.56 -9.25
N VAL A 42 -0.65 -18.43 -9.05
CA VAL A 42 -0.82 -19.87 -9.20
C VAL A 42 -1.78 -20.42 -8.15
N GLY A 43 -1.64 -20.00 -6.89
CA GLY A 43 -2.55 -20.39 -5.81
C GLY A 43 -4.00 -19.95 -6.05
N ASN A 44 -4.20 -18.74 -6.55
CA ASN A 44 -5.52 -18.24 -6.92
C ASN A 44 -6.08 -18.94 -8.15
N GLN A 45 -5.26 -19.23 -9.15
CA GLN A 45 -5.69 -19.95 -10.34
C GLN A 45 -6.15 -21.37 -9.99
N ALA A 46 -5.49 -22.04 -9.04
CA ALA A 46 -5.89 -23.34 -8.53
C ALA A 46 -7.20 -23.29 -7.71
N LYS A 47 -7.42 -22.25 -6.89
CA LYS A 47 -8.59 -22.13 -6.00
C LYS A 47 -9.82 -21.49 -6.63
N PHE A 48 -9.62 -20.49 -7.48
CA PHE A 48 -10.68 -19.60 -7.98
C PHE A 48 -10.72 -19.53 -9.53
N GLY A 49 -9.75 -20.12 -10.24
CA GLY A 49 -9.67 -20.08 -11.71
C GLY A 49 -9.31 -18.72 -12.31
N VAL A 50 -9.12 -17.70 -11.48
CA VAL A 50 -8.78 -16.32 -11.87
C VAL A 50 -7.44 -15.95 -11.23
N PRO A 51 -6.50 -15.32 -11.96
CA PRO A 51 -5.16 -15.02 -11.43
C PRO A 51 -5.18 -13.97 -10.30
N ILE A 52 -5.76 -12.79 -10.56
CA ILE A 52 -5.94 -11.69 -9.60
C ILE A 52 -7.18 -10.91 -10.04
N GLY A 53 -8.10 -10.59 -9.12
CA GLY A 53 -9.18 -9.66 -9.43
C GLY A 53 -10.51 -9.99 -8.77
N PRO A 54 -11.62 -9.45 -9.29
CA PRO A 54 -12.96 -9.70 -8.74
C PRO A 54 -13.26 -11.20 -8.76
N GLY A 55 -13.60 -11.76 -7.60
CA GLY A 55 -13.83 -13.20 -7.43
C GLY A 55 -12.66 -13.97 -6.79
N THR A 56 -11.53 -13.31 -6.47
CA THR A 56 -10.48 -13.86 -5.62
C THR A 56 -10.35 -13.05 -4.33
N ASP A 57 -9.82 -13.66 -3.27
CA ASP A 57 -9.56 -12.97 -1.99
C ASP A 57 -8.46 -11.88 -2.11
N THR A 58 -7.80 -11.79 -3.26
CA THR A 58 -6.71 -10.86 -3.55
C THR A 58 -7.19 -9.72 -4.45
N SER A 59 -8.13 -8.91 -3.97
CA SER A 59 -8.54 -7.71 -4.71
C SER A 59 -7.38 -6.71 -4.74
N ALA A 60 -7.06 -6.17 -5.93
CA ALA A 60 -6.00 -5.18 -6.13
C ALA A 60 -6.55 -3.88 -6.76
N PRO A 61 -7.30 -3.06 -6.00
CA PRO A 61 -8.01 -1.90 -6.54
C PRO A 61 -7.08 -0.88 -7.22
N GLN A 62 -5.87 -0.68 -6.68
CA GLN A 62 -4.89 0.24 -7.24
C GLN A 62 -4.35 -0.24 -8.59
N ALA A 63 -4.13 -1.55 -8.75
CA ALA A 63 -3.71 -2.14 -10.02
C ALA A 63 -4.84 -2.06 -11.05
N GLN A 64 -6.09 -2.27 -10.63
CA GLN A 64 -7.27 -2.12 -11.49
C GLN A 64 -7.47 -0.68 -11.97
N ALA A 65 -7.29 0.31 -11.09
CA ALA A 65 -7.34 1.72 -11.48
C ALA A 65 -6.27 2.07 -12.52
N LEU A 66 -5.03 1.58 -12.35
CA LEU A 66 -3.96 1.76 -13.34
C LEU A 66 -4.28 1.05 -14.67
N GLN A 67 -4.82 -0.16 -14.61
CA GLN A 67 -5.24 -0.90 -15.81
C GLN A 67 -6.33 -0.16 -16.58
N ALA A 68 -7.31 0.43 -15.89
CA ALA A 68 -8.36 1.24 -16.50
C ALA A 68 -7.79 2.48 -17.22
N VAL A 69 -6.76 3.11 -16.64
CA VAL A 69 -6.05 4.23 -17.30
C VAL A 69 -5.34 3.74 -18.58
N ILE A 70 -4.56 2.66 -18.49
CA ILE A 70 -3.79 2.13 -19.62
C ILE A 70 -4.72 1.73 -20.78
N THR A 71 -5.78 0.99 -20.47
CA THR A 71 -6.77 0.56 -21.46
C THR A 71 -7.54 1.74 -22.04
N GLY A 72 -7.86 2.76 -21.24
CA GLY A 72 -8.48 4.01 -21.71
C GLY A 72 -7.60 4.78 -22.69
N VAL A 73 -6.29 4.84 -22.43
CA VAL A 73 -5.30 5.48 -23.32
C VAL A 73 -5.12 4.67 -24.60
N GLN A 74 -4.95 3.36 -24.50
CA GLN A 74 -4.78 2.46 -25.65
C GLN A 74 -6.01 2.40 -26.54
N GLY A 75 -7.21 2.47 -25.95
CA GLY A 75 -8.49 2.47 -26.68
C GLY A 75 -8.90 3.82 -27.25
N GLY A 76 -8.13 4.90 -27.02
CA GLY A 76 -8.40 6.24 -27.54
C GLY A 76 -9.65 6.95 -26.97
N ALA A 77 -10.37 6.32 -26.05
CA ALA A 77 -11.60 6.82 -25.45
C ALA A 77 -11.38 7.34 -24.01
N MET A 78 -10.21 7.94 -23.75
CA MET A 78 -9.90 8.47 -22.43
C MET A 78 -10.73 9.74 -22.16
N PRO A 79 -11.47 9.83 -21.03
CA PRO A 79 -12.24 11.01 -20.69
C PRO A 79 -11.33 12.12 -20.13
N TYR A 80 -10.51 12.74 -20.98
CA TYR A 80 -9.51 13.74 -20.60
C TYR A 80 -10.07 14.88 -19.75
N ALA A 81 -11.32 15.30 -20.01
CA ALA A 81 -11.99 16.32 -19.22
C ALA A 81 -12.17 15.93 -17.74
N LEU A 82 -12.51 14.66 -17.46
CA LEU A 82 -12.65 14.16 -16.09
C LEU A 82 -11.31 14.07 -15.37
N TYR A 83 -10.26 13.63 -16.07
CA TYR A 83 -8.90 13.60 -15.52
C TYR A 83 -8.38 15.01 -15.23
N GLY A 84 -8.64 15.97 -16.13
CA GLY A 84 -8.29 17.38 -15.93
C GLY A 84 -9.03 17.99 -14.74
N ALA A 85 -10.33 17.73 -14.60
CA ALA A 85 -11.12 18.17 -13.46
C ALA A 85 -10.61 17.55 -12.15
N GLY A 86 -10.32 16.24 -12.13
CA GLY A 86 -9.74 15.55 -10.98
C GLY A 86 -8.37 16.11 -10.59
N ALA A 87 -7.50 16.41 -11.56
CA ALA A 87 -6.21 17.04 -11.32
C ALA A 87 -6.35 18.44 -10.72
N LEU A 88 -7.30 19.24 -11.22
CA LEU A 88 -7.59 20.57 -10.68
C LEU A 88 -8.10 20.49 -9.23
N ILE A 89 -9.07 19.61 -8.96
CA ILE A 89 -9.59 19.38 -7.60
C ILE A 89 -8.45 18.91 -6.68
N GLY A 90 -7.63 17.96 -7.12
CA GLY A 90 -6.49 17.47 -6.35
C GLY A 90 -5.46 18.57 -6.03
N ALA A 91 -5.17 19.44 -7.00
CA ALA A 91 -4.29 20.59 -6.81
C ALA A 91 -4.89 21.61 -5.81
N LEU A 92 -6.17 21.95 -5.95
CA LEU A 92 -6.86 22.86 -5.02
C LEU A 92 -6.91 22.29 -3.59
N LEU A 93 -7.19 21.00 -3.45
CA LEU A 93 -7.17 20.32 -2.15
C LEU A 93 -5.75 20.22 -1.57
N GLY A 94 -4.73 20.05 -2.42
CA GLY A 94 -3.32 20.04 -2.03
C GLY A 94 -2.80 21.40 -1.55
N LEU A 95 -3.38 22.50 -2.07
CA LEU A 95 -3.13 23.87 -1.58
C LEU A 95 -3.95 24.23 -0.33
N GLY A 96 -4.83 23.34 0.12
CA GLY A 96 -5.67 23.53 1.30
C GLY A 96 -4.90 23.53 2.62
N ALA A 97 -5.63 23.79 3.72
CA ALA A 97 -5.05 24.01 5.04
C ALA A 97 -4.37 22.79 5.69
N PHE A 98 -4.65 21.57 5.23
CA PHE A 98 -4.09 20.33 5.79
C PHE A 98 -3.23 19.61 4.78
N SER A 99 -2.01 19.25 5.17
CA SER A 99 -1.12 18.50 4.29
C SER A 99 -1.73 17.12 3.99
N GLY A 100 -1.70 16.72 2.72
CA GLY A 100 -2.17 15.40 2.28
C GLY A 100 -3.68 15.25 2.07
N LEU A 101 -4.49 16.31 2.20
CA LEU A 101 -5.94 16.28 1.95
C LEU A 101 -6.31 15.73 0.56
N GLY A 102 -5.67 16.25 -0.50
CA GLY A 102 -5.90 15.78 -1.86
C GLY A 102 -5.54 14.30 -2.05
N VAL A 103 -4.52 13.83 -1.33
CA VAL A 103 -4.12 12.40 -1.36
C VAL A 103 -5.17 11.57 -0.64
N LEU A 104 -5.62 11.96 0.55
CA LEU A 104 -6.64 11.24 1.32
C LEU A 104 -7.96 11.10 0.55
N VAL A 105 -8.41 12.18 -0.10
CA VAL A 105 -9.61 12.16 -0.94
C VAL A 105 -9.41 11.30 -2.19
N GLY A 106 -8.24 11.38 -2.84
CA GLY A 106 -7.94 10.54 -4.00
C GLY A 106 -7.91 9.04 -3.65
N LEU A 107 -7.28 8.69 -2.53
CA LEU A 107 -7.21 7.31 -2.03
C LEU A 107 -8.61 6.76 -1.72
N SER A 108 -9.48 7.57 -1.10
CA SER A 108 -10.83 7.12 -0.72
C SER A 108 -11.76 6.87 -1.91
N MET A 109 -11.49 7.45 -3.09
CA MET A 109 -12.31 7.23 -4.28
C MET A 109 -12.16 5.84 -4.90
N TYR A 110 -11.02 5.16 -4.72
CA TYR A 110 -10.77 3.85 -5.32
C TYR A 110 -10.65 2.71 -4.29
N LEU A 111 -10.46 3.03 -3.01
CA LEU A 111 -10.40 2.00 -1.97
C LEU A 111 -11.82 1.56 -1.55
N PRO A 112 -12.08 0.25 -1.45
CA PRO A 112 -13.33 -0.24 -0.86
C PRO A 112 -13.56 0.26 0.57
N PHE A 113 -14.83 0.51 0.91
CA PHE A 113 -15.23 1.05 2.21
C PHE A 113 -14.70 0.24 3.39
N ALA A 114 -14.64 -1.09 3.27
CA ALA A 114 -14.09 -1.97 4.30
C ALA A 114 -12.66 -1.56 4.71
N TYR A 115 -11.79 -1.24 3.75
CA TYR A 115 -10.40 -0.84 4.03
C TYR A 115 -10.31 0.58 4.63
N ILE A 116 -11.19 1.49 4.20
CA ILE A 116 -11.25 2.85 4.75
C ILE A 116 -11.76 2.81 6.18
N ALA A 117 -12.79 2.01 6.45
CA ALA A 117 -13.37 1.84 7.77
C ALA A 117 -12.39 1.19 8.75
N THR A 118 -11.67 0.13 8.35
CA THR A 118 -10.66 -0.49 9.22
C THR A 118 -9.52 0.46 9.55
N TYR A 119 -9.03 1.23 8.58
CA TYR A 119 -8.07 2.30 8.82
C TYR A 119 -8.61 3.35 9.81
N GLY A 120 -9.84 3.82 9.60
CA GLY A 120 -10.50 4.79 10.47
C GLY A 120 -10.66 4.28 11.91
N ILE A 121 -11.06 3.01 12.07
CA ILE A 121 -11.13 2.35 13.38
C ILE A 121 -9.74 2.32 14.03
N GLY A 122 -8.69 1.95 13.27
CA GLY A 122 -7.31 1.99 13.74
C GLY A 122 -6.88 3.38 14.24
N CYS A 123 -7.25 4.45 13.53
CA CYS A 123 -6.99 5.82 13.96
C CYS A 123 -7.72 6.19 15.25
N VAL A 124 -9.00 5.79 15.40
CA VAL A 124 -9.79 6.03 16.61
C VAL A 124 -9.21 5.27 17.81
N VAL A 125 -8.80 4.02 17.59
CA VAL A 125 -8.11 3.21 18.62
C VAL A 125 -6.81 3.88 19.03
N ASN A 126 -5.98 4.31 18.06
CA ASN A 126 -4.73 4.99 18.36
C ASN A 126 -4.96 6.29 19.14
N MET A 127 -5.94 7.11 18.75
CA MET A 127 -6.28 8.34 19.47
C MET A 127 -6.74 8.05 20.90
N SER A 128 -7.50 6.98 21.10
CA SER A 128 -7.99 6.56 22.42
C SER A 128 -6.85 6.05 23.29
N VAL A 129 -5.96 5.21 22.75
CA VAL A 129 -4.78 4.69 23.44
C VAL A 129 -3.82 5.81 23.81
N SER A 130 -3.55 6.75 22.88
CA SER A 130 -2.69 7.91 23.14
C SER A 130 -3.26 8.81 24.24
N LYS A 131 -4.59 8.95 24.34
CA LYS A 131 -5.23 9.68 25.44
C LYS A 131 -5.14 8.95 26.79
N LEU A 132 -5.23 7.62 26.81
CA LEU A 132 -5.28 6.84 28.05
C LEU A 132 -3.90 6.49 28.62
N LYS A 133 -2.97 6.10 27.74
CA LYS A 133 -1.62 5.59 28.11
C LYS A 133 -0.49 6.56 27.77
N GLY A 134 -0.80 7.68 27.12
CA GLY A 134 0.17 8.67 26.66
C GLY A 134 0.74 8.35 25.27
N ALA A 135 1.15 9.40 24.56
CA ALA A 135 1.66 9.30 23.19
C ALA A 135 2.94 8.43 23.08
N SER A 136 3.87 8.55 24.03
CA SER A 136 5.11 7.74 24.05
C SER A 136 4.81 6.23 24.05
N TRP A 137 3.83 5.80 24.84
CA TRP A 137 3.47 4.38 24.92
C TRP A 137 2.82 3.89 23.62
N ALA A 138 1.96 4.71 23.01
CA ALA A 138 1.34 4.37 21.74
C ALA A 138 2.39 4.20 20.61
N GLU A 139 3.40 5.09 20.58
CA GLU A 139 4.48 5.03 19.60
C GLU A 139 5.48 3.91 19.86
N GLU A 140 5.89 3.69 21.10
CA GLU A 140 6.91 2.69 21.45
C GLU A 140 6.38 1.25 21.48
N TRP A 141 5.13 1.04 21.87
CA TRP A 141 4.54 -0.29 22.03
C TRP A 141 3.37 -0.54 21.09
N GLY A 142 2.47 0.43 20.94
CA GLY A 142 1.26 0.28 20.11
C GLY A 142 1.59 0.09 18.62
N VAL A 143 2.41 0.97 18.07
CA VAL A 143 2.79 0.95 16.65
C VAL A 143 3.59 -0.32 16.30
N PRO A 144 4.64 -0.72 17.04
CA PRO A 144 5.38 -1.95 16.73
C PRO A 144 4.53 -3.22 16.86
N MET A 145 3.62 -3.27 17.82
CA MET A 145 2.70 -4.41 17.98
C MET A 145 1.75 -4.52 16.78
N ALA A 146 1.14 -3.42 16.34
CA ALA A 146 0.27 -3.41 15.16
C ALA A 146 1.05 -3.77 13.89
N ALA A 147 2.27 -3.26 13.72
CA ALA A 147 3.15 -3.64 12.61
C ALA A 147 3.47 -5.14 12.64
N GLY A 148 3.73 -5.70 13.82
CA GLY A 148 3.94 -7.14 14.01
C GLY A 148 2.75 -7.99 13.58
N PHE A 149 1.51 -7.56 13.88
CA PHE A 149 0.32 -8.28 13.43
C PHE A 149 0.13 -8.22 11.91
N ILE A 150 0.36 -7.07 11.29
CA ILE A 150 0.25 -6.91 9.82
C ILE A 150 1.28 -7.80 9.11
N VAL A 151 2.54 -7.76 9.56
CA VAL A 151 3.61 -8.56 8.95
C VAL A 151 3.43 -10.04 9.25
N GLY A 152 3.01 -10.39 10.47
CA GLY A 152 2.81 -11.77 10.90
C GLY A 152 1.76 -12.50 10.07
N ASP A 153 0.60 -11.88 9.85
CA ASP A 153 -0.45 -12.43 9.00
C ASP A 153 0.01 -12.65 7.56
N ALA A 154 0.69 -11.66 6.98
CA ALA A 154 1.22 -11.74 5.62
C ALA A 154 2.25 -12.88 5.46
N VAL A 155 3.19 -13.02 6.41
CA VAL A 155 4.22 -14.07 6.35
C VAL A 155 3.62 -15.46 6.51
N LEU A 156 2.63 -15.63 7.41
CA LEU A 156 1.94 -16.90 7.59
C LEU A 156 1.15 -17.31 6.34
N ALA A 157 0.41 -16.37 5.74
CA ALA A 157 -0.33 -16.61 4.51
C ALA A 157 0.58 -17.03 3.35
N LEU A 158 1.75 -16.40 3.22
CA LEU A 158 2.76 -16.79 2.24
C LEU A 158 3.31 -18.20 2.49
N GLY A 159 3.63 -18.52 3.75
CA GLY A 159 4.12 -19.86 4.11
C GLY A 159 3.11 -20.96 3.79
N VAL A 160 1.83 -20.75 4.14
CA VAL A 160 0.76 -21.71 3.84
C VAL A 160 0.58 -21.90 2.34
N ASN A 161 0.51 -20.80 1.56
CA ASN A 161 0.35 -20.89 0.11
C ASN A 161 1.56 -21.55 -0.57
N ALA A 162 2.79 -21.33 -0.06
CA ALA A 162 3.98 -22.00 -0.56
C ALA A 162 3.95 -23.52 -0.28
N ILE A 163 3.47 -23.95 0.90
CA ILE A 163 3.32 -25.37 1.21
C ILE A 163 2.29 -26.03 0.28
N VAL A 164 1.14 -25.39 0.08
CA VAL A 164 0.11 -25.88 -0.86
C VAL A 164 0.70 -26.03 -2.26
N LEU A 165 1.44 -25.02 -2.75
CA LEU A 165 2.10 -25.08 -4.06
C LEU A 165 3.07 -26.26 -4.20
N ILE A 166 3.82 -26.59 -3.14
CA ILE A 166 4.79 -27.70 -3.14
C ILE A 166 4.09 -29.05 -3.02
N ALA A 167 2.97 -29.11 -2.29
CA ALA A 167 2.21 -30.34 -2.06
C ALA A 167 1.31 -30.77 -3.24
N GLY A 168 0.97 -29.84 -4.14
CA GLY A 168 0.08 -30.06 -5.29
C GLY A 168 -1.38 -29.85 -4.95
#